data_AF-A0A952GAW2-F1
#
_entry.id   AF-A0A952GAW2-F1
#
_cell.length_a   1.000
_cell.length_b   1.000
_cell.length_c   1.000
_cell.angle_alpha   90.00
_cell.angle_beta   90.00
_cell.angle_gamma   90.00
#
_symmetry.space_group_name_H-M   'P 1'
#
loop_
_entity.id
_entity.type
_entity.pdbx_description
1 polymer ?
#
loop_
_entity_poly.entity_id
_entity_poly.type
_entity_poly.pdbx_seq_one_letter_code
_entity_poly.pdbx_strand_id
1 'polypeptide(L)'
;MVDRQLSAWRLYTALKARRADWSGSILIHRGMDDFGSALAVAANLCGAVCLSLEQDPAQARVAMRGGYCDFLVNTLDEALRTMKNEVRKRRPLTVVLEGTASAILQEMRERGVYPQLLVTCSADDVIPAEQTEDLVHLLQSGATVAGQPGWIPCMLTAQSNAELRLADQETAGLVVDGDARRGWVVGAPKFFRREQPPRRYLWLTEHERDTMTGVLPAGATIEPLSHPVS
;
A
#
# COMPACT_ATOMS: atom_id res chain seq x y z
N MET A 1 -7.89 -10.02 -13.92
CA MET A 1 -7.66 -9.88 -12.47
C MET A 1 -6.63 -8.77 -12.31
N VAL A 2 -6.91 -7.75 -11.50
CA VAL A 2 -5.97 -6.64 -11.30
C VAL A 2 -4.79 -7.15 -10.48
N ASP A 3 -3.57 -6.77 -10.87
CA ASP A 3 -2.37 -7.13 -10.13
C ASP A 3 -2.29 -6.31 -8.84
N ARG A 4 -2.61 -6.94 -7.71
CA ARG A 4 -2.66 -6.27 -6.39
C ARG A 4 -1.29 -5.80 -5.94
N GLN A 5 -0.24 -6.60 -6.17
CA GLN A 5 1.12 -6.23 -5.78
C GLN A 5 1.60 -5.02 -6.58
N LEU A 6 1.36 -5.00 -7.90
CA LEU A 6 1.68 -3.86 -8.75
C LEU A 6 0.95 -2.59 -8.28
N SER A 7 -0.35 -2.73 -7.96
CA SER A 7 -1.18 -1.62 -7.49
C SER A 7 -0.69 -1.08 -6.14
N ALA A 8 -0.42 -1.97 -5.17
CA ALA A 8 0.07 -1.59 -3.85
C ALA A 8 1.46 -0.93 -3.93
N TRP A 9 2.33 -1.39 -4.81
CA TRP A 9 3.66 -0.82 -5.03
C TRP A 9 3.59 0.61 -5.57
N ARG A 10 2.68 0.85 -6.54
CA ARG A 10 2.42 2.19 -7.08
C ARG A 10 1.84 3.12 -6.02
N LEU A 11 0.83 2.66 -5.30
CA LEU A 11 0.20 3.44 -4.22
C LEU A 11 1.20 3.75 -3.11
N TYR A 12 2.06 2.80 -2.73
CA TYR A 12 3.12 3.02 -1.75
C TYR A 12 4.04 4.17 -2.17
N THR A 13 4.45 4.17 -3.44
CA THR A 13 5.31 5.21 -4.00
C THR A 13 4.62 6.56 -4.03
N ALA A 14 3.34 6.59 -4.43
CA ALA A 14 2.52 7.79 -4.43
C ALA A 14 2.37 8.40 -3.03
N LEU A 15 2.06 7.56 -2.03
CA LEU A 15 1.95 7.99 -0.64
C LEU A 15 3.29 8.54 -0.12
N LYS A 16 4.42 7.88 -0.43
CA LYS A 16 5.76 8.36 -0.05
C LYS A 16 6.15 9.68 -0.73
N ALA A 17 5.74 9.89 -1.98
CA ALA A 17 5.96 11.15 -2.69
C ALA A 17 5.16 12.30 -2.07
N ARG A 18 3.93 12.03 -1.62
CA ARG A 18 3.09 13.02 -0.92
C ARG A 18 3.64 13.37 0.46
N ARG A 19 4.10 12.36 1.20
CA ARG A 19 4.57 12.49 2.58
C ARG A 19 5.62 11.44 2.88
N ALA A 20 6.83 11.89 3.23
CA ALA A 20 7.95 11.00 3.52
C ALA A 20 7.67 10.05 4.71
N ASP A 21 7.00 10.56 5.75
CA ASP A 21 6.72 9.83 6.99
C ASP A 21 5.22 9.86 7.34
N TRP A 22 4.58 8.70 7.24
CA TRP A 22 3.18 8.50 7.60
C TRP A 22 2.97 7.95 9.01
N SER A 23 4.05 7.71 9.76
CA SER A 23 3.93 7.19 11.13
C SER A 23 3.12 8.13 12.02
N GLY A 24 2.07 7.58 12.64
CA GLY A 24 1.12 8.35 13.45
C GLY A 24 0.16 9.22 12.63
N SER A 25 0.05 8.97 11.32
CA SER A 25 -0.96 9.58 10.45
C SER A 25 -2.08 8.59 10.17
N ILE A 26 -3.27 9.12 9.88
CA ILE A 26 -4.49 8.39 9.55
C ILE A 26 -4.78 8.58 8.05
N LEU A 27 -4.95 7.47 7.35
CA LEU A 27 -5.46 7.40 5.98
C LEU A 27 -6.83 6.75 6.00
N ILE A 28 -7.80 7.32 5.29
CA ILE A 28 -9.15 6.78 5.15
C ILE A 28 -9.44 6.52 3.68
N HIS A 29 -10.10 5.40 3.39
CA HIS A 29 -10.64 5.15 2.05
C HIS A 29 -11.93 4.36 2.10
N ARG A 30 -12.59 4.25 0.95
CA ARG A 30 -13.83 3.49 0.76
C ARG A 30 -13.52 2.15 0.09
N GLY A 31 -14.25 1.12 0.49
CA GLY A 31 -14.20 -0.23 -0.09
C GLY A 31 -12.95 -1.03 0.25
N MET A 32 -13.12 -2.35 0.28
CA MET A 32 -12.08 -3.37 0.41
C MET A 32 -12.09 -4.33 -0.78
N ASP A 33 -12.30 -3.77 -1.97
CA ASP A 33 -12.02 -4.44 -3.23
C ASP A 33 -10.50 -4.59 -3.47
N ASP A 34 -10.11 -4.97 -4.69
CA ASP A 34 -8.69 -5.14 -5.03
C ASP A 34 -7.89 -3.84 -4.86
N PHE A 35 -8.49 -2.68 -5.17
CA PHE A 35 -7.87 -1.37 -4.98
C PHE A 35 -7.76 -1.02 -3.51
N GLY A 36 -8.85 -1.13 -2.76
CA GLY A 36 -8.87 -0.82 -1.32
C GLY A 36 -7.90 -1.69 -0.53
N SER A 37 -7.82 -2.98 -0.87
CA SER A 37 -6.84 -3.89 -0.26
C SER A 37 -5.39 -3.50 -0.60
N ALA A 38 -5.12 -3.09 -1.85
CA ALA A 38 -3.80 -2.60 -2.25
C ALA A 38 -3.41 -1.30 -1.52
N LEU A 39 -4.37 -0.38 -1.36
CA LEU A 39 -4.17 0.88 -0.64
C LEU A 39 -3.93 0.65 0.86
N ALA A 40 -4.67 -0.26 1.48
CA ALA A 40 -4.45 -0.65 2.87
C ALA A 40 -3.03 -1.20 3.10
N VAL A 41 -2.54 -2.06 2.20
CA VAL A 41 -1.16 -2.56 2.24
C VAL A 41 -0.15 -1.43 2.06
N ALA A 42 -0.34 -0.55 1.07
CA ALA A 42 0.52 0.59 0.82
C ALA A 42 0.60 1.54 2.03
N ALA A 43 -0.55 1.85 2.64
CA ALA A 43 -0.66 2.68 3.84
C ALA A 43 0.08 2.05 5.03
N ASN A 44 -0.11 0.74 5.26
CA ASN A 44 0.57 0.00 6.31
C ASN A 44 2.10 0.03 6.13
N LEU A 45 2.57 -0.22 4.91
CA LEU A 45 4.00 -0.17 4.56
C LEU A 45 4.59 1.24 4.68
N CYS A 46 3.79 2.29 4.42
CA CYS A 46 4.20 3.67 4.65
C CYS A 46 4.30 4.03 6.14
N GLY A 47 3.71 3.23 7.03
CA GLY A 47 3.66 3.46 8.48
C GLY A 47 2.35 4.10 8.96
N ALA A 48 1.36 4.29 8.07
CA ALA A 48 0.08 4.91 8.40
C ALA A 48 -0.84 3.95 9.18
N VAL A 49 -1.76 4.54 9.95
CA VAL A 49 -2.97 3.86 10.38
C VAL A 49 -4.04 4.06 9.30
N CYS A 50 -4.61 2.98 8.81
CA CYS A 50 -5.59 2.95 7.74
C CYS A 50 -6.98 2.59 8.30
N LEU A 51 -8.00 3.37 7.94
CA LEU A 51 -9.40 3.05 8.16
C LEU A 51 -10.11 2.88 6.82
N SER A 52 -10.59 1.67 6.56
CA SER A 52 -11.34 1.35 5.35
C SER A 52 -12.83 1.30 5.67
N LEU A 53 -13.64 2.03 4.92
CA LEU A 53 -15.09 2.06 5.05
C LEU A 53 -15.71 1.06 4.08
N GLU A 54 -16.23 -0.05 4.56
CA GLU A 54 -16.76 -1.14 3.72
C GLU A 54 -18.23 -1.40 4.04
N GLN A 55 -19.08 -1.37 3.02
CA GLN A 55 -20.52 -1.60 3.18
C GLN A 55 -20.89 -3.09 3.06
N ASP A 56 -20.09 -3.90 2.36
CA ASP A 56 -20.30 -5.34 2.20
C ASP A 56 -19.49 -6.16 3.23
N PRO A 57 -20.15 -6.80 4.22
CA PRO A 57 -19.48 -7.64 5.21
C PRO A 57 -18.78 -8.87 4.60
N ALA A 58 -19.18 -9.31 3.39
CA ALA A 58 -18.48 -10.39 2.70
C ALA A 58 -17.08 -9.95 2.27
N GLN A 59 -16.96 -8.75 1.69
CA GLN A 59 -15.68 -8.14 1.29
C GLN A 59 -14.78 -7.87 2.50
N ALA A 60 -15.35 -7.34 3.58
CA ALA A 60 -14.60 -7.11 4.81
C ALA A 60 -14.00 -8.41 5.39
N ARG A 61 -14.77 -9.51 5.36
CA ARG A 61 -14.29 -10.85 5.75
C ARG A 61 -13.25 -11.41 4.79
N VAL A 62 -13.35 -11.14 3.48
CA VAL A 62 -12.31 -11.52 2.50
C VAL A 62 -11.00 -10.82 2.83
N ALA A 63 -11.03 -9.51 3.09
CA ALA A 63 -9.84 -8.75 3.46
C ALA A 63 -9.17 -9.26 4.75
N MET A 64 -9.96 -9.56 5.78
CA MET A 64 -9.48 -10.15 7.04
C MET A 64 -8.80 -11.51 6.80
N ARG A 65 -9.43 -12.42 6.04
CA ARG A 65 -8.82 -13.72 5.68
C ARG A 65 -7.57 -13.57 4.82
N GLY A 66 -7.52 -12.54 3.98
CA GLY A 66 -6.38 -12.20 3.15
C GLY A 66 -5.18 -11.64 3.93
N GLY A 67 -5.39 -11.20 5.17
CA GLY A 67 -4.35 -10.55 5.99
C GLY A 67 -4.08 -9.09 5.57
N TYR A 68 -5.03 -8.45 4.90
CA TYR A 68 -4.97 -7.03 4.53
C TYR A 68 -5.65 -6.12 5.55
N CYS A 69 -6.33 -6.71 6.55
CA CYS A 69 -7.02 -6.05 7.64
C CYS A 69 -6.55 -6.68 8.97
N ASP A 70 -6.30 -5.85 9.98
CA ASP A 70 -5.94 -6.29 11.32
C ASP A 70 -7.18 -6.40 12.23
N PHE A 71 -8.14 -5.46 12.10
CA PHE A 71 -9.38 -5.44 12.87
C PHE A 71 -10.60 -5.12 12.03
N LEU A 72 -11.65 -5.92 12.21
CA LEU A 72 -12.99 -5.65 11.72
C LEU A 72 -13.81 -5.06 12.88
N VAL A 73 -14.46 -3.92 12.64
CA VAL A 73 -15.29 -3.23 13.65
C VAL A 73 -16.60 -2.77 13.01
N ASN A 74 -17.62 -2.54 13.84
CA ASN A 74 -18.97 -2.22 13.37
C ASN A 74 -19.43 -0.81 13.77
N THR A 75 -18.61 -0.08 14.52
CA THR A 75 -18.93 1.28 14.98
C THR A 75 -17.73 2.20 14.84
N LEU A 76 -17.99 3.49 14.58
CA LEU A 76 -16.95 4.50 14.52
C LEU A 76 -16.22 4.64 15.86
N ASP A 77 -16.92 4.56 16.99
CA ASP A 77 -16.32 4.63 18.32
C ASP A 77 -15.27 3.53 18.57
N GLU A 78 -15.60 2.31 18.16
CA GLU A 78 -14.67 1.19 18.25
C GLU A 78 -13.46 1.38 17.32
N ALA A 79 -13.69 1.82 16.08
CA ALA A 79 -12.63 2.13 15.13
C ALA A 79 -11.65 3.17 15.70
N LEU A 80 -12.17 4.30 16.18
CA LEU A 80 -11.38 5.39 16.73
C LEU A 80 -10.60 4.96 17.97
N ARG A 81 -11.22 4.17 18.86
CA ARG A 81 -10.56 3.63 20.06
C ARG A 81 -9.39 2.72 19.68
N THR A 82 -9.59 1.84 18.72
CA THR A 82 -8.56 0.89 18.24
C THR A 82 -7.39 1.63 17.61
N MET A 83 -7.67 2.60 16.73
CA MET A 83 -6.63 3.37 16.03
C MET A 83 -5.84 4.31 16.94
N LYS A 84 -6.49 4.93 17.93
CA LYS A 84 -5.89 5.96 18.79
C LYS A 84 -4.56 5.54 19.44
N ASN A 85 -4.47 4.28 19.87
CA ASN A 85 -3.26 3.78 20.51
C ASN A 85 -2.11 3.60 19.51
N GLU A 86 -2.40 3.06 18.32
CA GLU A 86 -1.37 2.79 17.31
C GLU A 86 -0.91 4.08 16.62
N VAL A 87 -1.80 5.05 16.43
CA VAL A 87 -1.44 6.42 16.04
C VAL A 87 -0.41 7.02 17.01
N ARG A 88 -0.68 6.96 18.33
CA ARG A 88 0.25 7.47 19.36
C ARG A 88 1.57 6.73 19.40
N LYS A 89 1.54 5.41 19.22
CA LYS A 89 2.74 4.56 19.17
C LYS A 89 3.47 4.64 17.82
N ARG A 90 2.93 5.38 16.85
CA ARG A 90 3.49 5.52 15.50
C ARG A 90 3.64 4.15 14.80
N ARG A 91 2.68 3.26 15.03
CA ARG A 91 2.66 1.90 14.47
C ARG A 91 1.57 1.79 13.42
N PRO A 92 1.83 1.16 12.27
CA PRO A 92 0.83 0.96 11.25
C PRO A 92 -0.24 -0.03 11.73
N LEU A 93 -1.48 0.22 11.31
CA LEU A 93 -2.62 -0.62 11.62
C LEU A 93 -3.68 -0.45 10.53
N THR A 94 -4.31 -1.54 10.07
CA THR A 94 -5.46 -1.45 9.19
C THR A 94 -6.73 -1.89 9.91
N VAL A 95 -7.71 -0.99 9.99
CA VAL A 95 -9.05 -1.23 10.54
C VAL A 95 -10.07 -1.15 9.40
N VAL A 96 -10.96 -2.14 9.30
CA VAL A 96 -12.12 -2.09 8.41
C VAL A 96 -13.36 -1.82 9.26
N LEU A 97 -14.04 -0.72 8.98
CA LEU A 97 -15.31 -0.36 9.61
C LEU A 97 -16.45 -0.72 8.66
N GLU A 98 -17.31 -1.64 9.11
CA GLU A 98 -18.52 -2.02 8.39
C GLU A 98 -19.58 -0.91 8.48
N GLY A 99 -20.03 -0.43 7.32
CA GLY A 99 -21.13 0.52 7.23
C GLY A 99 -21.10 1.40 5.98
N THR A 100 -22.14 2.23 5.83
CA THR A 100 -22.26 3.16 4.70
C THR A 100 -21.27 4.31 4.87
N ALA A 101 -20.32 4.42 3.94
CA ALA A 101 -19.25 5.41 3.97
C ALA A 101 -19.74 6.86 4.15
N SER A 102 -20.79 7.28 3.44
CA SER A 102 -21.31 8.66 3.54
C SER A 102 -21.82 8.99 4.95
N ALA A 103 -22.54 8.06 5.59
CA ALA A 103 -23.03 8.23 6.96
C ALA A 103 -21.86 8.32 7.95
N ILE A 104 -20.85 7.45 7.80
CA ILE A 104 -19.67 7.45 8.67
C ILE A 104 -18.85 8.73 8.49
N LEU A 105 -18.59 9.16 7.25
CA LEU A 105 -17.83 10.38 6.98
C LEU A 105 -18.55 11.63 7.51
N GLN A 106 -19.89 11.66 7.42
CA GLN A 106 -20.70 12.70 8.05
C GLN A 106 -20.54 12.71 9.57
N GLU A 107 -20.66 11.54 10.21
CA GLU A 107 -20.50 11.39 11.65
C GLU A 107 -19.09 11.80 12.13
N MET A 108 -18.04 11.42 11.38
CA MET A 108 -16.67 11.85 11.65
C MET A 108 -16.52 13.36 11.63
N ARG A 109 -17.13 14.03 10.64
CA ARG A 109 -17.14 15.49 10.52
C ARG A 109 -17.84 16.15 11.71
N GLU A 110 -19.01 15.66 12.10
CA GLU A 110 -19.77 16.17 13.26
C GLU A 110 -18.97 16.03 14.57
N ARG A 111 -18.15 14.98 14.67
CA ARG A 111 -17.24 14.73 15.80
C ARG A 111 -15.90 15.45 15.70
N GLY A 112 -15.63 16.18 14.62
CA GLY A 112 -14.35 16.89 14.38
C GLY A 112 -13.15 15.96 14.18
N VAL A 113 -13.37 14.75 13.65
CA VAL A 113 -12.31 13.77 13.38
C VAL A 113 -11.91 13.86 11.91
N TYR A 114 -10.69 14.34 11.64
CA TYR A 114 -10.18 14.50 10.28
C TYR A 114 -8.93 13.64 10.05
N PRO A 115 -8.86 12.89 8.94
CA PRO A 115 -7.66 12.16 8.58
C PRO A 115 -6.58 13.07 8.00
N GLN A 116 -5.36 12.55 7.87
CA GLN A 116 -4.31 13.21 7.09
C GLN A 116 -4.53 13.04 5.58
N LEU A 117 -5.19 11.96 5.17
CA LEU A 117 -5.59 11.72 3.78
C LEU A 117 -6.89 10.92 3.72
N LEU A 118 -7.83 11.40 2.92
CA LEU A 118 -9.00 10.68 2.44
C LEU A 118 -8.79 10.33 0.96
N VAL A 119 -8.91 9.05 0.62
CA VAL A 119 -8.88 8.58 -0.76
C VAL A 119 -10.28 8.16 -1.16
N THR A 120 -10.86 8.88 -2.11
CA THR A 120 -12.22 8.65 -2.60
C THR A 120 -12.37 9.13 -4.04
N CYS A 121 -13.27 8.46 -4.77
CA CYS A 121 -13.68 8.83 -6.11
C CYS A 121 -15.00 9.61 -6.13
N SER A 122 -15.63 9.87 -4.98
CA SER A 122 -16.87 10.65 -4.88
C SER A 122 -16.56 12.12 -4.60
N ALA A 123 -16.98 13.00 -5.51
CA ALA A 123 -16.90 14.45 -5.33
C ALA A 123 -17.81 14.97 -4.20
N ASP A 124 -18.78 14.16 -3.75
CA ASP A 124 -19.75 14.52 -2.72
C ASP A 124 -19.21 14.30 -1.29
N ASP A 125 -18.01 13.72 -1.13
CA ASP A 125 -17.41 13.48 0.17
C ASP A 125 -16.95 14.80 0.80
N VAL A 126 -17.56 15.17 1.93
CA VAL A 126 -17.45 16.51 2.55
C VAL A 126 -16.24 16.62 3.48
N ILE A 127 -15.03 16.40 2.93
CA ILE A 127 -13.72 16.66 3.59
C ILE A 127 -12.97 17.72 2.77
N PRO A 128 -12.16 18.62 3.38
CA PRO A 128 -11.40 19.63 2.64
C PRO A 128 -10.61 19.02 1.47
N ALA A 129 -10.67 19.64 0.28
CA ALA A 129 -10.05 19.12 -0.93
C ALA A 129 -8.53 18.88 -0.80
N GLU A 130 -7.85 19.66 0.05
CA GLU A 130 -6.43 19.49 0.37
C GLU A 130 -6.10 18.16 1.06
N GLN A 131 -7.11 17.51 1.67
CA GLN A 131 -7.03 16.20 2.32
C GLN A 131 -7.62 15.09 1.46
N THR A 132 -8.13 15.38 0.26
CA THR A 132 -8.76 14.41 -0.63
C THR A 132 -7.89 14.15 -1.85
N GLU A 133 -7.72 12.89 -2.24
CA GLU A 133 -6.94 12.53 -3.43
C GLU A 133 -7.59 11.40 -4.23
N ASP A 134 -7.66 11.58 -5.54
CA ASP A 134 -8.12 10.55 -6.48
C ASP A 134 -6.94 9.67 -6.93
N LEU A 135 -6.51 8.79 -6.03
CA LEU A 135 -5.48 7.78 -6.33
C LEU A 135 -6.00 6.68 -7.27
N VAL A 136 -7.32 6.59 -7.48
CA VAL A 136 -7.91 5.63 -8.43
C VAL A 136 -7.55 6.08 -9.84
N HIS A 137 -7.75 7.36 -10.16
CA HIS A 137 -7.34 7.92 -11.44
C HIS A 137 -5.83 7.75 -11.68
N LEU A 138 -4.98 7.94 -10.66
CA LEU A 138 -3.54 7.71 -10.77
C LEU A 138 -3.23 6.29 -11.27
N LEU A 139 -3.84 5.25 -10.67
CA LEU A 139 -3.64 3.89 -11.13
C LEU A 139 -4.25 3.61 -12.51
N GLN A 140 -5.42 4.19 -12.81
CA GLN A 140 -6.12 4.01 -14.09
C GLN A 140 -5.37 4.65 -15.26
N SER A 141 -4.74 5.81 -15.03
CA SER A 141 -3.89 6.49 -16.01
C SER A 141 -2.59 5.73 -16.31
N GLY A 142 -2.39 4.57 -15.65
CA GLY A 142 -1.17 3.80 -15.65
C GLY A 142 0.01 4.50 -14.99
N ALA A 143 -0.05 5.84 -14.86
CA ALA A 143 1.00 6.73 -14.43
C ALA A 143 1.66 6.14 -13.21
N THR A 144 2.81 5.54 -13.49
CA THR A 144 3.67 5.13 -12.42
C THR A 144 4.18 6.45 -11.89
N VAL A 145 3.94 6.78 -10.61
CA VAL A 145 4.59 7.94 -9.98
C VAL A 145 6.06 7.67 -10.21
N ALA A 146 6.61 8.32 -11.23
CA ALA A 146 7.95 8.05 -11.68
C ALA A 146 8.77 8.23 -10.42
N GLY A 147 9.47 7.17 -10.03
CA GLY A 147 10.38 7.26 -8.92
C GLY A 147 11.28 8.48 -9.12
N GLN A 148 11.93 8.91 -8.06
CA GLN A 148 12.92 9.98 -8.18
C GLN A 148 13.83 9.74 -9.40
N PRO A 149 14.32 10.81 -10.08
CA PRO A 149 15.10 10.68 -11.29
C PRO A 149 16.14 9.55 -11.19
N GLY A 150 16.10 8.60 -12.13
CA GLY A 150 16.98 7.42 -12.15
C GLY A 150 16.38 6.12 -11.61
N TRP A 151 15.17 6.14 -11.03
CA TRP A 151 14.46 4.91 -10.66
C TRP A 151 13.76 4.31 -11.88
N ILE A 152 14.12 3.08 -12.22
CA ILE A 152 13.47 2.25 -13.22
C ILE A 152 12.55 1.22 -12.57
N PRO A 153 11.37 0.98 -13.15
CA PRO A 153 10.44 -0.02 -12.67
C PRO A 153 10.96 -1.41 -13.06
N CYS A 154 11.11 -2.31 -12.10
CA CYS A 154 11.60 -3.67 -12.30
C CYS A 154 10.63 -4.70 -11.72
N MET A 155 10.62 -5.89 -12.33
CA MET A 155 9.95 -7.07 -11.82
C MET A 155 10.98 -8.16 -11.60
N LEU A 156 11.06 -8.64 -10.37
CA LEU A 156 11.84 -9.78 -9.97
C LEU A 156 10.91 -10.99 -9.94
N THR A 157 11.30 -12.09 -10.60
CA THR A 157 10.56 -13.36 -10.58
C THR A 157 11.46 -14.48 -10.09
N ALA A 158 10.88 -15.50 -9.46
CA ALA A 158 11.64 -16.65 -8.98
C ALA A 158 10.84 -17.96 -9.15
N GLN A 159 11.54 -19.09 -9.25
CA GLN A 159 10.92 -20.41 -9.33
C GLN A 159 10.32 -20.86 -7.98
N SER A 160 10.84 -20.33 -6.87
CA SER A 160 10.36 -20.66 -5.52
C SER A 160 10.27 -19.45 -4.60
N ASN A 161 9.42 -19.56 -3.57
CA ASN A 161 9.35 -18.58 -2.48
C ASN A 161 10.64 -18.49 -1.66
N ALA A 162 11.48 -19.53 -1.66
CA ALA A 162 12.76 -19.50 -0.96
C ALA A 162 13.77 -18.60 -1.71
N GLU A 163 13.87 -18.77 -3.03
CA GLU A 163 14.70 -17.92 -3.88
C GLU A 163 14.21 -16.48 -3.89
N LEU A 164 12.88 -16.25 -3.93
CA LEU A 164 12.33 -14.90 -3.84
C LEU A 164 12.75 -14.20 -2.54
N ARG A 165 12.79 -14.92 -1.41
CA ARG A 165 13.23 -14.34 -0.13
C ARG A 165 14.72 -14.00 -0.12
N LEU A 166 15.55 -14.84 -0.72
CA LEU A 166 16.98 -14.55 -0.86
C LEU A 166 17.17 -13.30 -1.74
N ALA A 167 16.43 -13.23 -2.85
CA ALA A 167 16.46 -12.08 -3.74
C ALA A 167 15.94 -10.79 -3.09
N ASP A 168 14.89 -10.87 -2.26
CA ASP A 168 14.40 -9.75 -1.44
C ASP A 168 15.49 -9.29 -0.43
N GLN A 169 16.27 -10.22 0.15
CA GLN A 169 17.39 -9.90 1.06
C GLN A 169 18.56 -9.22 0.34
N GLU A 170 18.98 -9.73 -0.82
CA GLU A 170 20.02 -9.09 -1.65
C GLU A 170 19.59 -7.69 -2.07
N THR A 171 18.33 -7.53 -2.50
CA THR A 171 17.77 -6.21 -2.85
C THR A 171 17.80 -5.25 -1.66
N ALA A 172 17.45 -5.74 -0.47
CA ALA A 172 17.55 -4.94 0.75
C ALA A 172 19.00 -4.59 1.05
N GLY A 173 19.99 -5.43 0.76
CA GLY A 173 21.41 -5.08 0.92
C GLY A 173 21.86 -3.90 0.06
N LEU A 174 21.25 -3.72 -1.12
CA LEU A 174 21.63 -2.68 -2.09
C LEU A 174 20.97 -1.33 -1.83
N VAL A 175 19.71 -1.33 -1.38
CA VAL A 175 18.96 -0.09 -1.17
C VAL A 175 19.31 0.53 0.18
N VAL A 176 19.89 1.72 0.16
CA VAL A 176 20.38 2.45 1.35
C VAL A 176 19.30 2.66 2.43
N ASP A 177 19.72 2.64 3.69
CA ASP A 177 18.85 2.98 4.83
C ASP A 177 18.31 4.40 4.70
N GLY A 178 17.01 4.57 4.93
CA GLY A 178 16.29 5.85 4.79
C GLY A 178 15.71 6.11 3.41
N ASP A 179 16.07 5.34 2.38
CA ASP A 179 15.41 5.39 1.08
C ASP A 179 13.99 4.81 1.18
N ALA A 180 13.02 5.49 0.58
CA ALA A 180 11.62 5.04 0.53
C ALA A 180 11.49 3.64 -0.09
N ARG A 181 12.36 3.26 -1.02
CA ARG A 181 12.33 1.93 -1.67
C ARG A 181 12.59 0.80 -0.68
N ARG A 182 13.43 1.02 0.33
CA ARG A 182 13.82 -0.01 1.31
C ARG A 182 12.62 -0.49 2.13
N GLY A 183 11.74 0.42 2.53
CA GLY A 183 10.52 0.09 3.27
C GLY A 183 9.62 -0.88 2.50
N TRP A 184 9.53 -0.71 1.19
CA TRP A 184 8.82 -1.65 0.31
C TRP A 184 9.52 -3.00 0.24
N VAL A 185 10.82 -3.04 -0.07
CA VAL A 185 11.59 -4.29 -0.21
C VAL A 185 11.51 -5.16 1.05
N VAL A 186 11.63 -4.54 2.22
CA VAL A 186 11.61 -5.24 3.51
C VAL A 186 10.19 -5.64 3.92
N GLY A 187 9.19 -4.79 3.66
CA GLY A 187 7.83 -4.99 4.18
C GLY A 187 6.89 -5.76 3.25
N ALA A 188 7.00 -5.60 1.93
CA ALA A 188 6.14 -6.26 0.94
C ALA A 188 6.08 -7.80 1.08
N PRO A 189 7.18 -8.51 1.42
CA PRO A 189 7.14 -9.97 1.62
C PRO A 189 6.11 -10.43 2.66
N LYS A 190 5.79 -9.61 3.67
CA LYS A 190 4.77 -9.93 4.68
C LYS A 190 3.40 -10.16 4.04
N PHE A 191 3.05 -9.35 3.03
CA PHE A 191 1.72 -9.32 2.42
C PHE A 191 1.61 -10.25 1.20
N PHE A 192 2.69 -10.37 0.42
CA PHE A 192 2.63 -11.01 -0.90
C PHE A 192 3.35 -12.37 -0.96
N ARG A 193 3.68 -13.00 0.19
CA ARG A 193 4.35 -14.32 0.25
C ARG A 193 3.61 -15.51 -0.39
N ARG A 194 2.33 -15.34 -0.70
CA ARG A 194 1.46 -16.40 -1.27
C ARG A 194 1.15 -16.18 -2.75
N GLU A 195 1.62 -15.07 -3.34
CA GLU A 195 1.39 -14.82 -4.76
C GLU A 195 2.11 -15.85 -5.64
N GLN A 196 1.47 -16.20 -6.74
CA GLN A 196 1.97 -17.16 -7.73
C GLN A 196 1.86 -16.55 -9.13
N PRO A 197 2.91 -16.61 -9.97
CA PRO A 197 4.25 -17.10 -9.63
C PRO A 197 4.95 -16.19 -8.59
N PRO A 198 5.97 -16.69 -7.85
CA PRO A 198 6.74 -15.87 -6.91
C PRO A 198 7.37 -14.67 -7.62
N ARG A 199 7.01 -13.47 -7.19
CA ARG A 199 7.48 -12.23 -7.81
C ARG A 199 7.48 -11.04 -6.85
N ARG A 200 8.29 -10.04 -7.18
CA ARG A 200 8.40 -8.75 -6.50
C ARG A 200 8.48 -7.60 -7.50
N TYR A 201 7.63 -6.58 -7.33
CA TYR A 201 7.80 -5.31 -8.04
C TYR A 201 8.75 -4.40 -7.26
N LEU A 202 9.68 -3.75 -7.95
CA LEU A 202 10.78 -3.02 -7.35
C LEU A 202 11.07 -1.74 -8.13
N TRP A 203 11.49 -0.70 -7.41
CA TRP A 203 12.18 0.44 -8.01
C TRP A 203 13.67 0.23 -7.80
N LEU A 204 14.45 0.24 -8.87
CA LEU A 204 15.91 0.17 -8.81
C LEU A 204 16.51 1.25 -9.70
N THR A 205 17.76 1.60 -9.48
CA THR A 205 18.59 2.29 -10.47
C THR A 205 19.12 1.28 -11.48
N GLU A 206 19.61 1.73 -12.63
CA GLU A 206 20.29 0.84 -13.59
C GLU A 206 21.46 0.10 -12.93
N HIS A 207 22.26 0.80 -12.12
CA HIS A 207 23.39 0.21 -11.41
C HIS A 207 22.98 -0.86 -10.40
N GLU A 208 21.95 -0.61 -9.59
CA GLU A 208 21.44 -1.60 -8.63
C GLU A 208 20.85 -2.82 -9.36
N ARG A 209 20.14 -2.63 -10.48
CA ARG A 209 19.62 -3.74 -11.30
C ARG A 209 20.74 -4.60 -11.88
N ASP A 210 21.79 -3.97 -12.42
CA ASP A 210 22.92 -4.70 -13.00
C ASP A 210 23.67 -5.49 -11.93
N THR A 211 23.82 -4.89 -10.74
CA THR A 211 24.37 -5.56 -9.56
C THR A 211 23.50 -6.76 -9.14
N MET A 212 22.17 -6.57 -9.06
CA MET A 212 21.21 -7.63 -8.75
C MET A 212 21.36 -8.83 -9.69
N THR A 213 21.48 -8.58 -10.99
CA THR A 213 21.62 -9.65 -12.00
C THR A 213 22.80 -10.59 -11.72
N GLY A 214 23.87 -10.08 -11.08
CA GLY A 214 25.03 -10.88 -10.70
C GLY A 214 24.92 -11.65 -9.37
N VAL A 215 23.97 -11.31 -8.51
CA VAL A 215 23.82 -11.90 -7.15
C VAL A 215 22.54 -12.71 -6.96
N LEU A 216 21.65 -12.72 -7.96
CA LEU A 216 20.40 -13.46 -7.90
C LEU A 216 20.62 -14.99 -7.83
N PRO A 217 19.75 -15.72 -7.11
CA PRO A 217 19.69 -17.18 -7.20
C PRO A 217 19.46 -17.65 -8.65
N ALA A 218 19.94 -18.85 -8.99
CA ALA A 218 19.86 -19.38 -10.36
C ALA A 218 18.43 -19.47 -10.92
N GLY A 219 17.42 -19.69 -10.06
CA GLY A 219 16.01 -19.71 -10.44
C GLY A 219 15.31 -18.35 -10.40
N ALA A 220 16.04 -17.24 -10.20
CA ALA A 220 15.48 -15.90 -10.12
C ALA A 220 16.00 -14.99 -11.24
N THR A 221 15.13 -14.13 -11.76
CA THR A 221 15.47 -13.14 -12.78
C THR A 221 14.93 -11.78 -12.38
N ILE A 222 15.55 -10.72 -12.88
CA ILE A 222 15.07 -9.36 -12.74
C ILE A 222 15.03 -8.68 -14.10
N GLU A 223 13.87 -8.15 -14.45
CA GLU A 223 13.63 -7.53 -15.75
C GLU A 223 13.01 -6.13 -15.57
N PRO A 224 13.40 -5.13 -16.37
CA PRO A 224 12.66 -3.87 -16.44
C PRO A 224 11.22 -4.13 -16.87
N LEU A 225 10.27 -3.39 -16.30
CA LEU A 225 8.89 -3.41 -16.77
C LEU A 225 8.82 -2.75 -18.15
N SER A 226 8.45 -3.53 -19.17
CA SER A 226 8.57 -3.17 -20.60
C SER A 226 7.76 -1.96 -21.03
N HIS A 227 6.85 -1.45 -20.20
CA HIS A 227 6.11 -0.21 -20.44
C HIS A 227 6.01 0.60 -19.13
N PRO A 228 6.15 1.94 -19.17
CA PRO A 228 5.42 2.75 -18.20
C PRO A 228 3.97 2.44 -18.54
N VAL A 229 3.32 1.57 -17.74
CA VAL A 229 1.90 1.27 -17.96
C VAL A 229 1.26 2.64 -18.02
N SER A 230 0.67 2.96 -19.16
CA SER A 230 -0.06 4.20 -19.42
C SER A 230 -1.55 3.91 -19.29
#